data_AF-A0A851LX58-F1
#
_entry.id   AF-A0A851LX58-F1
#
_cell.length_a   1.000
_cell.length_b   1.000
_cell.length_c   1.000
_cell.angle_alpha   90.00
_cell.angle_beta   90.00
_cell.angle_gamma   90.00
#
_symmetry.space_group_name_H-M   'P 1'
#
loop_
_entity.id
_entity.type
_entity.pdbx_description
1 polymer ?
#
loop_
_entity_poly.entity_id
_entity_poly.type
_entity_poly.pdbx_seq_one_letter_code
_entity_poly.pdbx_strand_id
1 'polypeptide(L)'
;EGGRQRGLTLHQVLRRRDRLAQPLLCPAMGPRALLLRPVYEVHAAMHLRRDVVKIPSTLEVDVEDVTEEAEHVHFARPLLLSEVLGMEEVLPVQAEILEGPTGPSVFESAWVRRLRRGQRLQLHGRSSAWRVLASAPGSGRRFLLSSAYQGRFRRRPRRFAGVRELAAGLRAGGRLRVVVTQDCEGRGRDVPPLSVGDRLEARGLRGKGAGARLLCQRQSGEEEEEEEEEGEELLLPLDLGGSFMEEACDSKKYGLAELLEQLPLPGEVRVVAPDPALERDALGALPALRLEARLEQPFLVGSFCEEPEEGFEIPPRWLDFSLLLSEAPVRPSAPCTHRSLVEELTETFYYHLLAQLPGSPAPPPPRPPKPAPAGKGPREGHSAALGSPVSDHPPPSTRLAPPLPPPRALPRPSSPSQYGQRGPPADADTESNSDEHDYETVDDNVQKTIRKMQAIFPF
;
A
#
# COMPACT_ATOMS: atom_id res chain seq x y z
N GLU A 1 -9.43 -50.23 -7.82
CA GLU A 1 -8.18 -49.56 -8.26
C GLU A 1 -8.41 -48.04 -8.28
N GLY A 2 -8.02 -47.34 -7.22
CA GLY A 2 -8.34 -45.92 -7.02
C GLY A 2 -7.13 -45.03 -7.24
N GLY A 3 -6.79 -44.77 -8.51
CA GLY A 3 -5.73 -43.82 -8.84
C GLY A 3 -6.09 -42.42 -8.32
N ARG A 4 -5.28 -41.86 -7.41
CA ARG A 4 -5.33 -40.46 -7.00
C ARG A 4 -5.27 -39.59 -8.26
N GLN A 5 -6.42 -39.06 -8.70
CA GLN A 5 -6.43 -38.04 -9.75
C GLN A 5 -5.66 -36.83 -9.19
N ARG A 6 -4.51 -36.53 -9.81
CA ARG A 6 -3.79 -35.29 -9.54
C ARG A 6 -4.74 -34.12 -9.81
N GLY A 7 -5.03 -33.33 -8.78
CA GLY A 7 -5.79 -32.09 -8.95
C GLY A 7 -5.08 -31.19 -9.96
N LEU A 8 -5.81 -30.72 -10.96
CA LEU A 8 -5.31 -29.77 -11.95
C LEU A 8 -5.55 -28.34 -11.44
N THR A 9 -4.64 -27.42 -11.76
CA THR A 9 -4.88 -25.99 -11.49
C THR A 9 -5.84 -25.40 -12.54
N LEU A 10 -6.52 -24.29 -12.23
CA LEU A 10 -7.41 -23.61 -13.16
C LEU A 10 -6.70 -23.29 -14.49
N HIS A 11 -5.45 -22.83 -14.42
CA HIS A 11 -4.61 -22.57 -15.61
C HIS A 11 -4.40 -23.81 -16.48
N GLN A 12 -4.17 -24.97 -15.86
CA GLN A 12 -4.00 -26.24 -16.58
C GLN A 12 -5.30 -26.72 -17.23
N VAL A 13 -6.45 -26.44 -16.60
CA VAL A 13 -7.77 -26.76 -17.17
C VAL A 13 -8.10 -25.83 -18.33
N LEU A 14 -7.83 -24.52 -18.21
CA LEU A 14 -8.07 -23.54 -19.27
C LEU A 14 -7.22 -23.79 -20.53
N ARG A 15 -6.03 -24.38 -20.39
CA ARG A 15 -5.21 -24.80 -21.55
C ARG A 15 -5.75 -26.01 -22.31
N ARG A 16 -6.70 -26.75 -21.75
CA ARG A 16 -7.29 -27.96 -22.33
C ARG A 16 -8.67 -27.64 -22.89
N ARG A 17 -8.73 -27.29 -24.18
CA ARG A 17 -9.98 -26.91 -24.89
C ARG A 17 -11.10 -27.96 -24.75
N ASP A 18 -10.73 -29.24 -24.67
CA ASP A 18 -11.60 -30.40 -24.48
C ASP A 18 -12.31 -30.45 -23.10
N ARG A 19 -11.82 -29.69 -22.11
CA ARG A 19 -12.35 -29.68 -20.74
C ARG A 19 -13.12 -28.43 -20.35
N LEU A 20 -13.18 -27.42 -21.23
CA LEU A 20 -13.88 -26.16 -20.94
C LEU A 20 -15.37 -26.39 -20.71
N ALA A 21 -16.00 -27.35 -21.39
CA ALA A 21 -17.42 -27.68 -21.23
C ALA A 21 -17.70 -28.80 -20.20
N GLN A 22 -16.69 -29.28 -19.46
CA GLN A 22 -16.86 -30.37 -18.50
C GLN A 22 -17.14 -29.82 -17.09
N PRO A 23 -18.05 -30.44 -16.32
CA PRO A 23 -18.26 -30.10 -14.92
C PRO A 23 -16.99 -30.38 -14.10
N LEU A 24 -16.48 -29.35 -13.42
CA LEU A 24 -15.28 -29.40 -12.58
C LEU A 24 -15.65 -29.41 -11.10
N LEU A 25 -15.03 -30.27 -10.32
CA LEU A 25 -15.16 -30.24 -8.87
C LEU A 25 -14.03 -29.40 -8.27
N CYS A 26 -14.38 -28.34 -7.54
CA CYS A 26 -13.41 -27.51 -6.82
C CYS A 26 -13.65 -27.61 -5.30
N PRO A 27 -12.86 -28.40 -4.57
CA PRO A 27 -13.04 -28.60 -3.13
C PRO A 27 -13.06 -27.29 -2.31
N ALA A 28 -12.35 -26.26 -2.77
CA ALA A 28 -12.30 -24.95 -2.12
C ALA A 28 -13.61 -24.14 -2.24
N MET A 29 -14.43 -24.42 -3.27
CA MET A 29 -15.71 -23.74 -3.49
C MET A 29 -16.92 -24.59 -3.08
N GLY A 30 -16.67 -25.79 -2.52
CA GLY A 30 -17.69 -26.72 -2.07
C GLY A 30 -17.96 -27.88 -3.03
N PRO A 31 -18.95 -28.74 -2.71
CA PRO A 31 -19.17 -30.01 -3.41
C PRO A 31 -19.89 -29.87 -4.76
N ARG A 32 -20.21 -28.65 -5.20
CA ARG A 32 -20.95 -28.42 -6.44
C ARG A 32 -20.02 -28.46 -7.64
N ALA A 33 -20.48 -29.12 -8.71
CA ALA A 33 -19.78 -29.08 -9.98
C ALA A 33 -19.89 -27.69 -10.61
N LEU A 34 -18.76 -27.15 -11.04
CA LEU A 34 -18.60 -25.86 -11.68
C LEU A 34 -18.48 -26.08 -13.18
N LEU A 35 -19.29 -25.37 -13.96
CA LEU A 35 -19.13 -25.33 -15.41
C LEU A 35 -18.39 -24.06 -15.77
N LEU A 36 -17.22 -24.17 -16.39
CA LEU A 36 -16.56 -23.04 -16.99
C LEU A 36 -17.23 -22.74 -18.33
N ARG A 37 -17.55 -21.48 -18.59
CA ARG A 37 -17.99 -21.04 -19.92
C ARG A 37 -17.02 -19.97 -20.37
N PRO A 38 -16.31 -20.16 -21.50
CA PRO A 38 -15.48 -19.09 -22.02
C PRO A 38 -16.40 -17.93 -22.41
N VAL A 39 -16.22 -16.80 -21.72
CA VAL A 39 -16.86 -15.54 -22.09
C VAL A 39 -15.76 -14.73 -22.76
N TYR A 40 -15.91 -14.49 -24.05
CA TYR A 40 -15.07 -13.54 -24.78
C TYR A 40 -15.85 -12.26 -25.06
N GLU A 41 -15.12 -11.20 -25.31
CA GLU A 41 -15.65 -9.90 -25.74
C GLU A 41 -14.74 -9.43 -26.89
N VAL A 42 -15.33 -9.13 -28.03
CA VAL A 42 -14.59 -8.59 -29.18
C VAL A 42 -14.62 -7.08 -29.08
N HIS A 43 -13.45 -6.45 -29.15
CA HIS A 43 -13.28 -5.00 -29.05
C HIS A 43 -13.02 -4.46 -30.45
N ALA A 44 -13.98 -3.72 -31.01
CA ALA A 44 -13.89 -3.15 -32.35
C ALA A 44 -13.66 -1.64 -32.27
N ALA A 45 -12.50 -1.17 -32.74
CA ALA A 45 -12.26 0.24 -32.96
C ALA A 45 -12.66 0.62 -34.40
N MET A 46 -13.45 1.68 -34.55
CA MET A 46 -13.99 2.09 -35.85
C MET A 46 -13.44 3.44 -36.26
N HIS A 47 -13.20 3.67 -37.55
CA HIS A 47 -12.65 4.93 -38.03
C HIS A 47 -13.57 6.15 -37.72
N LEU A 48 -14.88 5.99 -37.88
CA LEU A 48 -15.87 7.07 -37.66
C LEU A 48 -16.31 7.22 -36.19
N ARG A 49 -15.91 6.30 -35.31
CA ARG A 49 -16.31 6.31 -33.90
C ARG A 49 -15.10 6.26 -33.00
N ARG A 50 -15.00 7.21 -32.08
CA ARG A 50 -13.89 7.25 -31.10
C ARG A 50 -14.07 6.26 -29.95
N ASP A 51 -15.11 5.43 -29.95
CA ASP A 51 -15.36 4.36 -28.98
C ASP A 51 -14.85 3.03 -29.53
N VAL A 52 -14.32 2.23 -28.61
CA VAL A 52 -14.21 0.79 -28.80
C VAL A 52 -15.59 0.17 -28.55
N VAL A 53 -16.15 -0.46 -29.57
CA VAL A 53 -17.40 -1.20 -29.47
C VAL A 53 -17.12 -2.57 -28.88
N LYS A 54 -17.83 -2.89 -27.79
CA LYS A 54 -17.73 -4.18 -27.09
C LYS A 54 -18.81 -5.12 -27.59
N ILE A 55 -18.41 -6.13 -28.34
CA ILE A 55 -19.30 -7.13 -28.90
C ILE A 55 -19.27 -8.35 -27.96
N PRO A 56 -20.39 -8.65 -27.28
CA PRO A 56 -20.44 -9.77 -26.34
C PRO A 56 -20.33 -11.11 -27.06
N SER A 57 -19.83 -12.13 -26.35
CA SER A 57 -19.76 -13.53 -26.82
C SER A 57 -21.11 -14.17 -27.14
N THR A 58 -22.24 -13.50 -26.89
CA THR A 58 -23.56 -13.95 -27.31
C THR A 58 -23.87 -13.66 -28.77
N LEU A 59 -23.04 -12.86 -29.45
CA LEU A 59 -23.18 -12.54 -30.87
C LEU A 59 -22.21 -13.38 -31.71
N GLU A 60 -22.72 -13.91 -32.82
CA GLU A 60 -21.89 -14.50 -33.87
C GLU A 60 -21.22 -13.37 -34.66
N VAL A 61 -19.91 -13.47 -34.83
CA VAL A 61 -19.08 -12.44 -35.47
C VAL A 61 -18.21 -13.12 -36.51
N ASP A 62 -18.40 -12.74 -37.77
CA ASP A 62 -17.50 -13.08 -38.86
C ASP A 62 -16.57 -11.90 -39.14
N VAL A 63 -15.28 -12.19 -39.33
CA VAL A 63 -14.24 -11.19 -39.59
C VAL A 63 -13.70 -11.42 -40.98
N GLU A 64 -13.80 -10.41 -41.83
CA GLU A 64 -13.21 -10.38 -43.17
C GLU A 64 -12.12 -9.31 -43.18
N ASP A 65 -10.94 -9.68 -43.67
CA ASP A 65 -9.84 -8.74 -43.84
C ASP A 65 -10.04 -8.00 -45.16
N VAL A 66 -10.16 -6.67 -45.08
CA VAL A 66 -10.35 -5.78 -46.23
C VAL A 66 -9.17 -4.82 -46.39
N THR A 67 -8.05 -5.08 -45.71
CA THR A 67 -6.94 -4.15 -45.62
C THR A 67 -6.28 -3.92 -46.98
N GLU A 68 -6.19 -4.94 -47.83
CA GLU A 68 -5.61 -4.85 -49.17
C GLU A 68 -6.53 -4.11 -50.16
N GLU A 69 -7.84 -4.24 -49.99
CA GLU A 69 -8.86 -3.60 -50.82
C GLU A 69 -9.12 -2.14 -50.44
N ALA A 70 -8.73 -1.74 -49.23
CA ALA A 70 -9.01 -0.42 -48.64
C ALA A 70 -7.75 0.45 -48.51
N GLU A 71 -6.93 0.54 -49.56
CA GLU A 71 -5.67 1.33 -49.57
C GLU A 71 -5.85 2.82 -49.22
N HIS A 72 -7.06 3.36 -49.38
CA HIS A 72 -7.38 4.77 -49.09
C HIS A 72 -7.85 5.02 -47.65
N VAL A 73 -7.97 3.98 -46.82
CA VAL A 73 -8.48 4.08 -45.45
C VAL A 73 -7.35 3.87 -44.44
N HIS A 74 -7.06 4.90 -43.65
CA HIS A 74 -6.17 4.76 -42.51
C HIS A 74 -6.95 4.17 -41.32
N PHE A 75 -6.72 2.88 -41.05
CA PHE A 75 -7.28 2.21 -39.89
C PHE A 75 -6.60 2.73 -38.62
N ALA A 76 -7.39 3.34 -37.74
CA ALA A 76 -6.92 3.71 -36.41
C ALA A 76 -6.50 2.45 -35.67
N ARG A 77 -5.25 2.40 -35.20
CA ARG A 77 -4.72 1.27 -34.41
C ARG A 77 -4.69 1.66 -32.93
N PRO A 78 -5.65 1.19 -32.11
CA PRO A 78 -5.54 1.29 -30.66
C PRO A 78 -4.29 0.57 -30.17
N LEU A 79 -3.60 1.17 -29.23
CA LEU A 79 -2.49 0.55 -28.52
C LEU A 79 -2.76 0.62 -27.02
N LEU A 80 -2.41 -0.43 -26.30
CA LEU A 80 -2.32 -0.38 -24.84
C LEU A 80 -1.11 0.47 -24.44
N LEU A 81 -1.19 1.13 -23.29
CA LEU A 81 -0.06 1.86 -22.74
C LEU A 81 1.15 0.95 -22.52
N SER A 82 0.93 -0.31 -22.16
CA SER A 82 1.96 -1.34 -22.05
C SER A 82 2.65 -1.69 -23.39
N GLU A 83 1.94 -1.58 -24.52
CA GLU A 83 2.53 -1.75 -25.86
C GLU A 83 3.37 -0.54 -26.24
N VAL A 84 2.87 0.69 -25.98
CA VAL A 84 3.62 1.93 -26.22
C VAL A 84 4.93 1.96 -25.44
N LEU A 85 4.95 1.41 -24.22
CA LEU A 85 6.18 1.27 -23.43
C LEU A 85 7.26 0.44 -24.13
N GLY A 86 6.87 -0.49 -25.01
CA GLY A 86 7.79 -1.31 -25.80
C GLY A 86 8.24 -0.66 -27.11
N MET A 87 7.63 0.46 -27.50
CA MET A 87 7.89 1.20 -28.75
C MET A 87 8.63 2.51 -28.44
N GLU A 88 9.82 2.43 -27.86
CA GLU A 88 10.57 3.62 -27.42
C GLU A 88 10.94 4.55 -28.59
N GLU A 89 11.08 4.00 -29.80
CA GLU A 89 11.36 4.72 -31.04
C GLU A 89 10.26 5.68 -31.48
N VAL A 90 9.02 5.51 -31.02
CA VAL A 90 7.93 6.44 -31.34
C VAL A 90 7.85 7.63 -30.39
N LEU A 91 8.59 7.61 -29.28
CA LEU A 91 8.56 8.67 -28.28
C LEU A 91 9.52 9.82 -28.64
N PRO A 92 9.17 11.09 -28.36
CA PRO A 92 7.93 11.53 -27.74
C PRO A 92 6.73 11.53 -28.72
N VAL A 93 5.53 11.23 -28.23
CA VAL A 93 4.30 11.15 -29.06
C VAL A 93 3.09 11.75 -28.34
N GLN A 94 2.17 12.34 -29.10
CA GLN A 94 0.85 12.72 -28.58
C GLN A 94 -0.13 11.54 -28.73
N ALA A 95 -0.93 11.27 -27.70
CA ALA A 95 -1.93 10.21 -27.72
C ALA A 95 -3.29 10.70 -27.19
N GLU A 96 -4.38 10.16 -27.72
CA GLU A 96 -5.74 10.35 -27.21
C GLU A 96 -6.21 9.07 -26.49
N ILE A 97 -6.75 9.21 -25.28
CA ILE A 97 -7.27 8.07 -24.51
C ILE A 97 -8.59 7.61 -25.13
N LEU A 98 -8.65 6.35 -25.60
CA LEU A 98 -9.87 5.75 -26.14
C LEU A 98 -10.74 5.17 -25.02
N GLU A 99 -10.12 4.42 -24.10
CA GLU A 99 -10.74 3.91 -22.88
C GLU A 99 -9.80 4.21 -21.71
N GLY A 100 -10.33 4.73 -20.60
CA GLY A 100 -9.52 5.00 -19.40
C GLY A 100 -9.17 3.73 -18.62
N PRO A 101 -8.29 3.83 -17.60
CA PRO A 101 -7.93 2.69 -16.77
C PRO A 101 -9.14 2.09 -16.07
N THR A 102 -9.25 0.77 -16.12
CA THR A 102 -10.36 0.01 -15.52
C THR A 102 -9.94 -0.51 -14.14
N GLY A 103 -10.83 -0.40 -13.15
CA GLY A 103 -10.62 -0.94 -11.80
C GLY A 103 -10.51 0.13 -10.71
N PRO A 104 -10.15 -0.27 -9.48
CA PRO A 104 -9.96 0.67 -8.38
C PRO A 104 -8.75 1.58 -8.64
N SER A 105 -8.81 2.80 -8.11
CA SER A 105 -7.70 3.76 -8.25
C SER A 105 -6.42 3.21 -7.61
N VAL A 106 -5.30 3.38 -8.31
CA VAL A 106 -3.97 2.99 -7.83
C VAL A 106 -3.38 4.08 -6.93
N PHE A 107 -3.48 5.33 -7.36
CA PHE A 107 -2.99 6.50 -6.64
C PHE A 107 -4.15 7.39 -6.17
N GLU A 108 -3.90 8.19 -5.13
CA GLU A 108 -4.81 9.24 -4.66
C GLU A 108 -4.65 10.55 -5.45
N SER A 109 -3.61 10.65 -6.28
CA SER A 109 -3.25 11.84 -7.04
C SER A 109 -4.33 12.26 -8.06
N ALA A 110 -4.50 13.57 -8.20
CA ALA A 110 -5.55 14.17 -9.04
C ALA A 110 -5.40 13.81 -10.54
N TRP A 111 -4.16 13.59 -11.02
CA TRP A 111 -3.89 13.24 -12.42
C TRP A 111 -4.53 11.92 -12.83
N VAL A 112 -4.59 10.91 -11.94
CA VAL A 112 -5.22 9.62 -12.26
C VAL A 112 -6.69 9.78 -12.59
N ARG A 113 -7.38 10.68 -11.86
CA ARG A 113 -8.81 10.96 -12.08
C ARG A 113 -9.09 11.70 -13.39
N ARG A 114 -8.07 12.27 -14.03
CA ARG A 114 -8.14 12.95 -15.33
C ARG A 114 -7.86 12.01 -16.50
N LEU A 115 -7.36 10.81 -16.26
CA LEU A 115 -7.18 9.79 -17.30
C LEU A 115 -8.54 9.23 -17.72
N ARG A 116 -9.22 9.96 -18.59
CA ARG A 116 -10.55 9.65 -19.09
C ARG A 116 -10.52 9.61 -20.61
N ARG A 117 -11.51 8.92 -21.17
CA ARG A 117 -11.74 8.90 -22.60
C ARG A 117 -11.77 10.32 -23.19
N GLY A 118 -11.12 10.50 -24.33
CA GLY A 118 -10.98 11.77 -25.05
C GLY A 118 -9.87 12.67 -24.52
N GLN A 119 -9.29 12.37 -23.35
CA GLN A 119 -8.17 13.16 -22.84
C GLN A 119 -6.93 12.97 -23.72
N ARG A 120 -6.22 14.06 -23.97
CA ARG A 120 -4.97 14.04 -24.75
C ARG A 120 -3.76 14.13 -23.85
N LEU A 121 -2.83 13.22 -24.08
CA LEU A 121 -1.57 13.08 -23.36
C LEU A 121 -0.41 13.36 -24.31
N GLN A 122 0.65 13.93 -23.78
CA GLN A 122 1.97 13.92 -24.40
C GLN A 122 2.82 12.91 -23.63
N LEU A 123 3.23 11.85 -24.31
CA LEU A 123 4.12 10.82 -23.77
C LEU A 123 5.55 11.19 -24.17
N HIS A 124 6.39 11.48 -23.17
CA HIS A 124 7.72 12.05 -23.40
C HIS A 124 8.79 10.99 -23.57
N GLY A 125 8.67 9.87 -22.86
CA GLY A 125 9.73 8.87 -22.82
C GLY A 125 9.52 7.84 -21.73
N ARG A 126 10.44 6.88 -21.67
CA ARG A 126 10.49 5.86 -20.64
C ARG A 126 11.34 6.32 -19.45
N SER A 127 10.86 6.04 -18.24
CA SER A 127 11.58 6.22 -16.97
C SER A 127 11.89 4.84 -16.39
N SER A 128 13.18 4.52 -16.29
CA SER A 128 13.67 3.27 -15.67
C SER A 128 14.13 3.51 -14.23
N ALA A 129 13.74 4.63 -13.63
CA ALA A 129 14.03 4.94 -12.24
C ALA A 129 13.29 3.95 -11.32
N TRP A 130 13.99 3.36 -10.35
CA TRP A 130 13.36 2.47 -9.37
C TRP A 130 12.49 3.25 -8.38
N ARG A 131 11.59 2.54 -7.71
CA ARG A 131 10.70 3.10 -6.68
C ARG A 131 10.83 2.37 -5.35
N VAL A 132 10.42 3.01 -4.28
CA VAL A 132 10.30 2.37 -2.96
C VAL A 132 8.86 2.45 -2.49
N LEU A 133 8.30 1.29 -2.17
CA LEU A 133 7.04 1.19 -1.46
C LEU A 133 7.25 1.55 0.00
N ALA A 134 6.47 2.50 0.52
CA ALA A 134 6.58 2.94 1.90
C ALA A 134 5.20 3.07 2.56
N SER A 135 5.17 2.93 3.87
CA SER A 135 3.98 3.18 4.69
C SER A 135 4.32 4.07 5.87
N ALA A 136 3.35 4.82 6.37
CA ALA A 136 3.48 5.67 7.55
C ALA A 136 2.69 5.06 8.71
N PRO A 137 3.37 4.38 9.66
CA PRO A 137 2.71 3.83 10.84
C PRO A 137 1.94 4.92 11.60
N GLY A 138 0.70 4.65 11.95
CA GLY A 138 -0.17 5.55 12.72
C GLY A 138 -1.02 6.52 11.90
N SER A 139 -0.58 6.96 10.72
CA SER A 139 -1.42 7.80 9.83
C SER A 139 -2.25 7.00 8.85
N GLY A 140 -1.86 5.74 8.59
CA GLY A 140 -2.50 4.93 7.55
C GLY A 140 -2.23 5.45 6.14
N ARG A 141 -1.24 6.30 5.92
CA ARG A 141 -0.86 6.79 4.58
C ARG A 141 0.20 5.88 3.97
N ARG A 142 0.15 5.71 2.65
CA ARG A 142 1.00 4.79 1.90
C ARG A 142 1.57 5.50 0.70
N PHE A 143 2.83 5.28 0.40
CA PHE A 143 3.57 6.09 -0.55
C PHE A 143 4.39 5.22 -1.50
N LEU A 144 4.63 5.78 -2.68
CA LEU A 144 5.59 5.31 -3.64
C LEU A 144 6.61 6.41 -3.88
N LEU A 145 7.86 6.14 -3.53
CA LEU A 145 8.96 7.10 -3.57
C LEU A 145 9.78 6.92 -4.85
N SER A 146 10.04 8.00 -5.57
CA SER A 146 10.98 8.04 -6.69
C SER A 146 12.42 7.89 -6.22
N SER A 147 13.26 7.21 -7.00
CA SER A 147 14.71 7.19 -6.77
C SER A 147 15.35 8.58 -6.84
N ALA A 148 14.66 9.53 -7.48
CA ALA A 148 15.08 10.93 -7.58
C ALA A 148 14.73 11.77 -6.34
N TYR A 149 14.01 11.21 -5.35
CA TYR A 149 13.71 11.90 -4.09
C TYR A 149 15.00 12.20 -3.29
N GLN A 150 15.21 13.47 -2.97
CA GLN A 150 16.42 14.03 -2.36
C GLN A 150 16.28 14.36 -0.87
N GLY A 151 15.12 14.10 -0.28
CA GLY A 151 14.95 14.23 1.17
C GLY A 151 15.94 13.35 1.94
N ARG A 152 16.32 13.79 3.13
CA ARG A 152 17.30 13.10 3.98
C ARG A 152 16.60 12.27 5.04
N PHE A 153 17.04 11.03 5.18
CA PHE A 153 16.48 10.08 6.13
C PHE A 153 17.41 9.87 7.32
N ARG A 154 16.83 9.54 8.46
CA ARG A 154 17.54 8.94 9.58
C ARG A 154 16.89 7.61 9.92
N ARG A 155 17.70 6.58 10.13
CA ARG A 155 17.24 5.26 10.55
C ARG A 155 16.59 5.35 11.92
N ARG A 156 15.58 4.53 12.14
CA ARG A 156 14.89 4.42 13.42
C ARG A 156 15.22 3.05 14.02
N PRO A 157 15.47 2.99 15.33
CA PRO A 157 15.46 1.75 16.08
C PRO A 157 14.21 0.92 15.75
N ARG A 158 14.38 -0.32 15.29
CA ARG A 158 13.26 -1.25 15.16
C ARG A 158 12.76 -1.64 16.55
N ARG A 159 11.44 -1.70 16.71
CA ARG A 159 10.80 -2.27 17.89
C ARG A 159 10.38 -3.71 17.61
N PHE A 160 10.67 -4.61 18.54
CA PHE A 160 10.27 -6.01 18.49
C PHE A 160 9.42 -6.33 19.71
N ALA A 161 8.24 -6.92 19.51
CA ALA A 161 7.30 -7.29 20.56
C ALA A 161 7.57 -8.70 21.16
N GLY A 162 8.68 -9.33 20.78
CA GLY A 162 9.04 -10.65 21.29
C GLY A 162 10.27 -11.25 20.62
N VAL A 163 10.71 -12.38 21.17
CA VAL A 163 11.91 -13.08 20.72
C VAL A 163 11.75 -13.66 19.32
N ARG A 164 10.54 -14.08 18.93
CA ARG A 164 10.24 -14.50 17.55
C ARG A 164 10.49 -13.38 16.53
N GLU A 165 10.12 -12.15 16.86
CA GLU A 165 10.34 -11.00 15.98
C GLU A 165 11.82 -10.63 15.91
N LEU A 166 12.55 -10.71 17.04
CA LEU A 166 14.01 -10.57 17.04
C LEU A 166 14.69 -11.61 16.15
N ALA A 167 14.28 -12.87 16.25
CA ALA A 167 14.79 -13.94 15.41
C ALA A 167 14.51 -13.70 13.92
N ALA A 168 13.33 -13.18 13.59
CA ALA A 168 12.98 -12.80 12.21
C ALA A 168 13.74 -11.56 11.72
N GLY A 169 14.11 -10.65 12.64
CA GLY A 169 14.87 -9.44 12.36
C GLY A 169 16.38 -9.65 12.23
N LEU A 170 16.88 -10.84 12.60
CA LEU A 170 18.29 -11.22 12.55
C LEU A 170 18.71 -11.59 11.12
N ARG A 171 19.80 -11.00 10.64
CA ARG A 171 20.39 -11.34 9.33
C ARG A 171 21.16 -12.66 9.42
N ALA A 172 21.17 -13.43 8.32
CA ALA A 172 22.00 -14.63 8.24
C ALA A 172 23.49 -14.27 8.45
N GLY A 173 24.10 -14.81 9.51
CA GLY A 173 25.48 -14.50 9.90
C GLY A 173 25.70 -13.11 10.51
N GLY A 174 24.62 -12.35 10.77
CA GLY A 174 24.68 -11.04 11.42
C GLY A 174 24.51 -11.11 12.93
N ARG A 175 24.73 -9.96 13.59
CA ARG A 175 24.42 -9.71 15.00
C ARG A 175 23.37 -8.61 15.10
N LEU A 176 22.45 -8.71 16.05
CA LEU A 176 21.43 -7.69 16.30
C LEU A 176 21.49 -7.27 17.77
N ARG A 177 21.88 -6.02 18.02
CA ARG A 177 21.95 -5.45 19.37
C ARG A 177 20.63 -4.75 19.72
N VAL A 178 20.08 -5.11 20.87
CA VAL A 178 18.81 -4.57 21.35
C VAL A 178 18.85 -4.28 22.84
N VAL A 179 18.09 -3.29 23.28
CA VAL A 179 17.81 -3.02 24.69
C VAL A 179 16.43 -3.57 25.04
N VAL A 180 16.33 -4.23 26.18
CA VAL A 180 15.06 -4.63 26.76
C VAL A 180 14.34 -3.38 27.30
N THR A 181 13.12 -3.17 26.83
CA THR A 181 12.27 -2.01 27.18
C THR A 181 11.05 -2.41 28.01
N GLN A 182 10.89 -3.70 28.28
CA GLN A 182 9.85 -4.24 29.14
C GLN A 182 10.38 -5.46 29.89
N ASP A 183 10.20 -5.49 31.20
CA ASP A 183 10.58 -6.63 32.04
C ASP A 183 9.88 -7.90 31.58
N CYS A 184 10.64 -8.99 31.54
CA CYS A 184 10.15 -10.32 31.21
C CYS A 184 10.49 -11.27 32.36
N GLU A 185 9.50 -11.59 33.18
CA GLU A 185 9.64 -12.65 34.19
C GLU A 185 9.77 -14.00 33.45
N GLY A 186 10.95 -14.61 33.55
CA GLY A 186 11.24 -15.88 32.90
C GLY A 186 10.18 -16.94 33.21
N ARG A 187 9.69 -17.64 32.17
CA ARG A 187 8.71 -18.72 32.36
C ARG A 187 9.39 -20.00 32.82
N GLY A 188 9.47 -20.19 34.13
CA GLY A 188 10.02 -21.41 34.74
C GLY A 188 11.55 -21.38 34.92
N ARG A 189 12.16 -22.52 35.24
CA ARG A 189 13.60 -22.60 35.57
C ARG A 189 14.54 -22.44 34.37
N ASP A 190 14.03 -22.59 33.15
CA ASP A 190 14.84 -22.68 31.92
C ASP A 190 14.78 -21.42 31.04
N VAL A 191 14.17 -20.34 31.53
CA VAL A 191 14.07 -19.06 30.83
C VAL A 191 14.65 -17.96 31.74
N PRO A 192 15.78 -17.34 31.36
CA PRO A 192 16.38 -16.29 32.17
C PRO A 192 15.44 -15.06 32.23
N PRO A 193 15.30 -14.41 33.39
CA PRO A 193 14.58 -13.15 33.49
C PRO A 193 15.35 -12.05 32.74
N LEU A 194 14.61 -11.15 32.10
CA LEU A 194 15.16 -9.98 31.42
C LEU A 194 14.57 -8.71 32.06
N SER A 195 15.44 -7.77 32.40
CA SER A 195 15.05 -6.51 33.02
C SER A 195 15.12 -5.36 32.02
N VAL A 196 14.32 -4.32 32.21
CA VAL A 196 14.44 -3.08 31.44
C VAL A 196 15.86 -2.52 31.57
N GLY A 197 16.48 -2.23 30.43
CA GLY A 197 17.86 -1.75 30.34
C GLY A 197 18.86 -2.83 29.97
N ASP A 198 18.51 -4.12 30.07
CA ASP A 198 19.39 -5.22 29.65
C ASP A 198 19.74 -5.07 28.15
N ARG A 199 21.05 -5.10 27.84
CA ARG A 199 21.55 -5.07 26.46
C ARG A 199 21.81 -6.49 25.98
N LEU A 200 21.18 -6.86 24.89
CA LEU A 200 21.24 -8.20 24.30
C LEU A 200 21.78 -8.13 22.88
N GLU A 201 22.73 -9.00 22.57
CA GLU A 201 23.20 -9.26 21.21
C GLU A 201 22.66 -10.60 20.71
N ALA A 202 21.67 -10.58 19.83
CA ALA A 202 21.16 -11.79 19.19
C ALA A 202 22.13 -12.28 18.10
N ARG A 203 22.49 -13.57 18.16
CA ARG A 203 23.54 -14.19 17.31
C ARG A 203 23.01 -15.27 16.36
N GLY A 204 21.92 -15.96 16.70
CA GLY A 204 21.38 -17.02 15.83
C GLY A 204 20.31 -17.89 16.48
N LEU A 205 19.67 -18.74 15.67
CA LEU A 205 18.74 -19.76 16.17
C LEU A 205 19.49 -21.06 16.49
N ARG A 206 19.22 -21.65 17.65
CA ARG A 206 19.62 -23.02 18.00
C ARG A 206 18.41 -23.95 18.00
N GLY A 207 18.60 -25.17 17.50
CA GLY A 207 17.54 -26.19 17.40
C GLY A 207 16.71 -26.11 16.10
N LYS A 208 15.73 -27.01 15.95
CA LYS A 208 14.81 -27.07 14.79
C LYS A 208 13.36 -27.23 15.25
N GLY A 209 12.42 -26.69 14.48
CA GLY A 209 10.97 -26.85 14.74
C GLY A 209 10.48 -26.13 16.00
N ALA A 210 9.54 -26.74 16.72
CA ALA A 210 8.89 -26.14 17.88
C ALA A 210 9.82 -25.92 19.10
N GLY A 211 11.02 -26.51 19.11
CA GLY A 211 12.03 -26.35 20.17
C GLY A 211 13.13 -25.34 19.84
N ALA A 212 13.00 -24.57 18.75
CA ALA A 212 13.99 -23.57 18.39
C ALA A 212 14.06 -22.46 19.45
N ARG A 213 15.28 -22.04 19.81
CA ARG A 213 15.56 -20.94 20.75
C ARG A 213 16.49 -19.93 20.10
N LEU A 214 16.34 -18.66 20.45
CA LEU A 214 17.23 -17.60 20.03
C LEU A 214 18.43 -17.55 20.99
N LEU A 215 19.62 -17.64 20.41
CA LEU A 215 20.88 -17.43 21.09
C LEU A 215 21.15 -15.92 21.19
N CYS A 216 21.18 -15.43 22.43
CA CYS A 216 21.52 -14.06 22.75
C CYS A 216 22.73 -14.02 23.68
N GLN A 217 23.51 -12.96 23.63
CA GLN A 217 24.52 -12.65 24.62
C GLN A 217 24.09 -11.40 25.39
N ARG A 218 23.99 -11.46 26.71
CA ARG A 218 23.73 -10.29 27.54
C ARG A 218 25.05 -9.59 27.85
N GLN A 219 25.13 -8.29 27.59
CA GLN A 219 26.31 -7.48 27.89
C GLN A 219 26.22 -6.95 29.33
N SER A 220 27.29 -7.11 30.10
CA SER A 220 27.52 -6.38 31.35
C SER A 220 27.69 -4.89 31.03
N GLY A 221 27.07 -4.03 31.82
CA GLY A 221 26.97 -2.59 31.55
C GLY A 221 28.19 -1.76 31.95
N GLU A 222 29.40 -2.32 31.94
CA GLU A 222 30.61 -1.60 32.34
C GLU A 222 31.37 -1.14 31.08
N GLU A 223 31.30 0.17 30.82
CA GLU A 223 32.05 0.85 29.77
C GLU A 223 33.53 0.98 30.16
N GLU A 224 34.23 -0.12 30.46
CA GLU A 224 35.68 -0.08 30.68
C GLU A 224 36.40 -1.23 29.97
N GLU A 225 37.12 -0.81 28.93
CA GLU A 225 38.30 -1.45 28.34
C GLU A 225 38.10 -2.69 27.47
N GLU A 226 38.96 -2.76 26.45
CA GLU A 226 38.97 -3.67 25.32
C GLU A 226 39.43 -5.09 25.73
N GLU A 227 38.76 -5.67 26.72
CA GLU A 227 38.80 -7.11 26.93
C GLU A 227 37.44 -7.67 26.51
N GLU A 228 37.44 -8.75 25.72
CA GLU A 228 36.24 -9.47 25.34
C GLU A 228 35.61 -10.07 26.61
N GLU A 229 34.89 -9.26 27.41
CA GLU A 229 34.09 -9.78 28.50
C GLU A 229 33.11 -10.79 27.91
N GLU A 230 33.25 -12.05 28.32
CA GLU A 230 32.35 -13.14 27.99
C GLU A 230 30.97 -12.84 28.61
N GLY A 231 30.21 -11.95 27.96
CA GLY A 231 28.83 -11.67 28.33
C GLY A 231 28.02 -12.96 28.38
N GLU A 232 27.06 -13.03 29.31
CA GLU A 232 26.31 -14.25 29.59
C GLU A 232 25.53 -14.74 28.36
N GLU A 233 25.74 -15.99 27.97
CA GLU A 233 25.01 -16.63 26.88
C GLU A 233 23.61 -17.07 27.35
N LEU A 234 22.57 -16.54 26.70
CA LEU A 234 21.15 -16.79 26.99
C LEU A 234 20.48 -17.52 25.82
N LEU A 235 19.65 -18.52 26.13
CA LEU A 235 18.80 -19.22 25.16
C LEU A 235 17.32 -18.88 25.38
N LEU A 236 16.82 -17.93 24.61
CA LEU A 236 15.47 -17.40 24.74
C LEU A 236 14.47 -18.20 23.89
N PRO A 237 13.35 -18.69 24.46
CA PRO A 237 12.28 -19.31 23.69
C PRO A 237 11.64 -18.33 22.70
N LEU A 238 11.25 -18.78 21.51
CA LEU A 238 10.65 -17.90 20.49
C LEU A 238 9.27 -17.36 20.89
N ASP A 239 8.54 -18.09 21.72
CA ASP A 239 7.24 -17.69 22.26
C ASP A 239 7.35 -16.72 23.45
N LEU A 240 8.58 -16.39 23.90
CA LEU A 240 8.80 -15.37 24.91
C LEU A 240 8.41 -14.00 24.34
N GLY A 241 7.33 -13.45 24.89
CA GLY A 241 6.92 -12.06 24.68
C GLY A 241 7.87 -11.11 25.40
N GLY A 242 7.88 -9.85 24.96
CA GLY A 242 8.68 -8.80 25.57
C GLY A 242 8.65 -7.54 24.72
N SER A 243 9.47 -6.55 25.03
CA SER A 243 9.62 -5.38 24.16
C SER A 243 11.10 -5.08 24.05
N PHE A 244 11.63 -5.16 22.85
CA PHE A 244 13.04 -4.94 22.55
C PHE A 244 13.19 -3.80 21.55
N MET A 245 14.19 -2.96 21.74
CA MET A 245 14.49 -1.84 20.86
C MET A 245 15.88 -1.98 20.29
N GLU A 246 16.02 -1.94 18.97
CA GLU A 246 17.33 -1.98 18.30
C GLU A 246 18.23 -0.82 18.72
N GLU A 247 19.46 -1.12 19.10
CA GLU A 247 20.49 -0.10 19.33
C GLU A 247 21.00 0.43 17.99
N ALA A 248 20.26 1.37 17.40
CA ALA A 248 20.69 2.07 16.20
C ALA A 248 21.45 3.36 16.58
N CYS A 249 22.76 3.24 16.81
CA CYS A 249 23.67 4.34 17.09
C CYS A 249 24.02 5.12 15.81
N ASP A 250 23.03 5.73 15.16
CA ASP A 250 23.36 6.57 14.03
C ASP A 250 22.61 7.89 13.98
N SER A 251 23.40 8.97 14.10
CA SER A 251 22.99 10.35 13.87
C SER A 251 23.14 10.78 12.40
N LYS A 252 23.75 9.94 11.56
CA LYS A 252 23.97 10.18 10.15
C LYS A 252 22.65 10.33 9.41
N LYS A 253 22.69 11.23 8.44
CA LYS A 253 21.61 11.50 7.50
C LYS A 253 21.93 10.79 6.20
N TYR A 254 20.98 10.05 5.66
CA TYR A 254 21.12 9.23 4.47
C TYR A 254 20.31 9.78 3.31
N GLY A 255 20.82 9.64 2.09
CA GLY A 255 19.97 9.74 0.89
C GLY A 255 19.16 8.45 0.70
N LEU A 256 18.10 8.47 -0.10
CA LEU A 256 17.25 7.28 -0.30
C LEU A 256 18.06 6.10 -0.87
N ALA A 257 18.89 6.32 -1.89
CA ALA A 257 19.72 5.28 -2.49
C ALA A 257 20.72 4.67 -1.48
N GLU A 258 21.49 5.53 -0.81
CA GLU A 258 22.48 5.14 0.22
C GLU A 258 21.82 4.33 1.35
N LEU A 259 20.60 4.71 1.73
CA LEU A 259 19.85 4.04 2.77
C LEU A 259 19.46 2.61 2.39
N LEU A 260 19.01 2.39 1.15
CA LEU A 260 18.60 1.07 0.67
C LEU A 260 19.76 0.07 0.53
N GLU A 261 20.99 0.57 0.35
CA GLU A 261 22.18 -0.29 0.31
C GLU A 261 22.56 -0.82 1.69
N GLN A 262 22.24 -0.08 2.76
CA GLN A 262 22.67 -0.38 4.12
C GLN A 262 21.54 -0.98 4.98
N LEU A 263 20.31 -0.54 4.75
CA LEU A 263 19.12 -0.94 5.50
C LEU A 263 18.47 -2.17 4.86
N PRO A 264 18.25 -3.27 5.61
CA PRO A 264 17.46 -4.37 5.10
C PRO A 264 15.99 -3.91 5.05
N LEU A 265 15.29 -4.25 3.97
CA LEU A 265 13.86 -4.01 3.88
C LEU A 265 13.08 -5.22 4.44
N PRO A 266 11.96 -5.00 5.17
CA PRO A 266 11.41 -3.71 5.53
C PRO A 266 12.19 -3.00 6.65
N GLY A 267 12.28 -1.67 6.61
CA GLY A 267 13.06 -0.89 7.58
C GLY A 267 12.41 0.43 7.99
N GLU A 268 12.58 0.81 9.25
CA GLU A 268 11.99 2.03 9.81
C GLU A 268 12.94 3.23 9.73
N VAL A 269 12.40 4.36 9.29
CA VAL A 269 13.13 5.59 9.03
C VAL A 269 12.27 6.80 9.40
N ARG A 270 12.88 7.97 9.46
CA ARG A 270 12.17 9.26 9.49
C ARG A 270 12.83 10.22 8.50
N VAL A 271 12.05 11.11 7.90
CA VAL A 271 12.61 12.23 7.15
C VAL A 271 13.08 13.27 8.15
N VAL A 272 14.34 13.69 8.02
CA VAL A 272 14.97 14.71 8.87
C VAL A 272 15.26 16.00 8.12
N ALA A 273 15.27 15.96 6.80
CA ALA A 273 15.23 17.14 5.95
C ALA A 273 14.33 16.83 4.74
N PRO A 274 13.29 17.64 4.49
CA PRO A 274 12.42 17.43 3.35
C PRO A 274 13.19 17.63 2.03
N ASP A 275 12.62 17.13 0.94
CA ASP A 275 13.17 17.32 -0.40
C ASP A 275 13.04 18.79 -0.85
N PRO A 276 14.15 19.47 -1.21
CA PRO A 276 14.10 20.86 -1.65
C PRO A 276 13.41 21.06 -3.01
N ALA A 277 13.26 20.01 -3.82
CA ALA A 277 12.55 20.07 -5.10
C ALA A 277 11.02 20.06 -4.93
N LEU A 278 10.51 19.76 -3.73
CA LEU A 278 9.08 19.72 -3.44
C LEU A 278 8.67 20.97 -2.65
N GLU A 279 7.69 21.72 -3.17
CA GLU A 279 7.11 22.85 -2.43
C GLU A 279 6.51 22.41 -1.09
N ARG A 280 5.90 21.23 -1.07
CA ARG A 280 5.31 20.60 0.11
C ARG A 280 5.64 19.12 0.14
N ASP A 281 6.68 18.77 0.89
CA ASP A 281 7.05 17.38 1.10
C ASP A 281 6.10 16.70 2.10
N ALA A 282 5.23 15.83 1.58
CA ALA A 282 4.27 15.06 2.36
C ALA A 282 4.92 14.13 3.39
N LEU A 283 6.21 13.79 3.22
CA LEU A 283 6.94 12.89 4.08
C LEU A 283 7.58 13.60 5.27
N GLY A 284 7.94 14.88 5.12
CA GLY A 284 8.63 15.67 6.14
C GLY A 284 7.84 15.85 7.44
N ALA A 285 6.50 15.87 7.35
CA ALA A 285 5.61 16.00 8.50
C ALA A 285 5.34 14.66 9.22
N LEU A 286 5.74 13.52 8.64
CA LEU A 286 5.42 12.21 9.20
C LEU A 286 6.41 11.85 10.31
N PRO A 287 5.92 11.38 11.47
CA PRO A 287 6.80 11.03 12.56
C PRO A 287 7.66 9.84 12.17
N ALA A 288 7.12 8.87 11.41
CA ALA A 288 7.72 7.58 11.04
C ALA A 288 7.40 7.23 9.60
N LEU A 289 8.33 6.54 8.93
CA LEU A 289 8.12 5.84 7.67
C LEU A 289 8.71 4.44 7.76
N ARG A 290 8.01 3.47 7.20
CA ARG A 290 8.47 2.11 7.01
C ARG A 290 8.66 1.89 5.52
N LEU A 291 9.89 1.65 5.10
CA LEU A 291 10.21 1.29 3.73
C LEU A 291 10.01 -0.22 3.59
N GLU A 292 9.16 -0.65 2.67
CA GLU A 292 8.74 -2.06 2.55
C GLU A 292 9.55 -2.82 1.50
N ALA A 293 9.67 -2.27 0.29
CA ALA A 293 10.35 -2.92 -0.82
C ALA A 293 10.80 -1.93 -1.90
N ARG A 294 11.91 -2.26 -2.56
CA ARG A 294 12.36 -1.61 -3.80
C ARG A 294 11.70 -2.28 -5.00
N LEU A 295 11.23 -1.47 -5.94
CA LEU A 295 10.52 -1.88 -7.14
C LEU A 295 11.28 -1.37 -8.37
N GLU A 296 11.58 -2.26 -9.32
CA GLU A 296 12.39 -1.92 -10.51
C GLU A 296 11.57 -1.89 -11.80
N GLN A 297 10.27 -1.62 -11.68
CA GLN A 297 9.39 -1.60 -12.84
C GLN A 297 9.55 -0.32 -13.69
N PRO A 298 9.33 -0.41 -15.01
CA PRO A 298 9.34 0.75 -15.89
C PRO A 298 8.10 1.63 -15.73
N PHE A 299 8.28 2.92 -15.97
CA PHE A 299 7.23 3.93 -16.02
C PHE A 299 7.31 4.67 -17.36
N LEU A 300 6.18 5.18 -17.83
CA LEU A 300 6.13 6.16 -18.91
C LEU A 300 5.97 7.56 -18.30
N VAL A 301 6.73 8.50 -18.83
CA VAL A 301 6.62 9.91 -18.45
C VAL A 301 5.61 10.56 -19.37
N GLY A 302 4.57 11.16 -18.80
CA GLY A 302 3.54 11.83 -19.55
C GLY A 302 3.16 13.18 -18.94
N SER A 303 2.56 14.04 -19.73
CA SER A 303 1.83 15.22 -19.25
C SER A 303 0.53 15.38 -20.04
N PHE A 304 -0.40 16.18 -19.51
CA PHE A 304 -1.58 16.54 -20.27
C PHE A 304 -1.21 17.60 -21.30
N CYS A 305 -1.77 17.54 -22.52
CA CYS A 305 -1.44 18.53 -23.56
C CYS A 305 -1.87 19.97 -23.18
N GLU A 306 -2.79 20.12 -22.23
CA GLU A 306 -3.22 21.41 -21.67
C GLU A 306 -2.17 21.99 -20.70
N GLU A 307 -1.36 21.14 -20.08
CA GLU A 307 -0.40 21.46 -19.01
C GLU A 307 0.90 20.68 -19.23
N PRO A 308 1.69 21.01 -20.27
CA PRO A 308 2.85 20.22 -20.66
C PRO A 308 3.99 20.20 -19.61
N GLU A 309 4.06 21.24 -18.77
CA GLU A 309 5.06 21.41 -17.70
C GLU A 309 4.82 20.47 -16.50
N GLU A 310 3.56 20.09 -16.27
CA GLU A 310 3.13 19.24 -15.16
C GLU A 310 3.21 17.76 -15.58
N GLY A 311 4.37 17.17 -15.33
CA GLY A 311 4.68 15.79 -15.65
C GLY A 311 4.26 14.81 -14.55
N PHE A 312 3.81 13.64 -14.97
CA PHE A 312 3.54 12.51 -14.09
C PHE A 312 4.09 11.22 -14.69
N GLU A 313 4.22 10.20 -13.84
CA GLU A 313 4.76 8.91 -14.23
C GLU A 313 3.67 7.84 -14.16
N ILE A 314 3.40 7.22 -15.28
CA ILE A 314 2.37 6.20 -15.42
C ILE A 314 3.05 4.83 -15.41
N PRO A 315 2.72 3.94 -14.46
CA PRO A 315 3.19 2.55 -14.47
C PRO A 315 2.26 1.67 -15.32
N PRO A 316 2.61 1.28 -16.56
CA PRO A 316 1.68 0.55 -17.43
C PRO A 316 1.32 -0.83 -16.88
N ARG A 317 2.18 -1.42 -16.03
CA ARG A 317 1.91 -2.69 -15.34
C ARG A 317 0.74 -2.60 -14.35
N TRP A 318 0.45 -1.42 -13.80
CA TRP A 318 -0.61 -1.22 -12.80
C TRP A 318 -1.77 -0.39 -13.35
N LEU A 319 -1.48 0.46 -14.33
CA LEU A 319 -2.41 1.39 -14.91
C LEU A 319 -2.31 1.28 -16.44
N ASP A 320 -2.94 0.26 -17.00
CA ASP A 320 -2.99 0.04 -18.44
C ASP A 320 -4.33 0.53 -19.00
N PHE A 321 -4.27 1.13 -20.19
CA PHE A 321 -5.43 1.70 -20.86
C PHE A 321 -5.17 1.91 -22.34
N SER A 322 -6.23 2.03 -23.14
CA SER A 322 -6.16 2.08 -24.59
C SER A 322 -6.00 3.51 -25.10
N LEU A 323 -5.06 3.69 -26.03
CA LEU A 323 -4.64 4.95 -26.60
C LEU A 323 -4.67 4.88 -28.13
N LEU A 324 -4.86 6.03 -28.76
CA LEU A 324 -4.59 6.23 -30.18
C LEU A 324 -3.45 7.24 -30.33
N LEU A 325 -2.37 6.84 -30.99
CA LEU A 325 -1.27 7.76 -31.28
C LEU A 325 -1.70 8.75 -32.36
N SER A 326 -1.32 10.01 -32.17
CA SER A 326 -1.58 11.09 -33.12
C SER A 326 -0.37 11.26 -34.03
N GLU A 327 -0.61 11.44 -35.33
CA GLU A 327 0.42 11.77 -36.31
C GLU A 327 0.83 13.26 -36.26
N ALA A 328 0.20 14.05 -35.39
CA ALA A 328 0.51 15.46 -35.25
C ALA A 328 1.98 15.66 -34.79
N PRO A 329 2.72 16.59 -35.40
CA PRO A 329 4.10 16.85 -35.01
C PRO A 329 4.16 17.29 -33.54
N VAL A 330 4.89 16.51 -32.75
CA VAL A 330 5.14 16.84 -31.33
C VAL A 330 6.02 18.07 -31.30
N ARG A 331 5.49 19.17 -30.75
CA ARG A 331 6.32 20.35 -30.49
C ARG A 331 7.40 19.92 -29.48
N PRO A 332 8.66 20.30 -29.67
CA PRO A 332 9.69 20.10 -28.65
C PRO A 332 9.21 20.82 -27.38
N SER A 333 8.63 20.06 -26.46
CA SER A 333 8.17 20.57 -25.17
C SER A 333 9.40 20.84 -24.33
N ALA A 334 9.33 21.89 -23.50
CA ALA A 334 10.27 22.01 -22.40
C ALA A 334 10.25 20.69 -21.59
N PRO A 335 11.40 20.24 -21.07
CA PRO A 335 11.45 19.04 -20.24
C PRO A 335 10.50 19.22 -19.06
N CYS A 336 9.63 18.24 -18.79
CA CYS A 336 8.70 18.30 -17.65
C CYS A 336 9.46 18.68 -16.38
N THR A 337 9.18 19.88 -15.89
CA THR A 337 9.89 20.52 -14.78
C THR A 337 9.36 20.02 -13.44
N HIS A 338 8.06 19.71 -13.38
CA HIS A 338 7.39 19.24 -12.17
C HIS A 338 7.03 17.77 -12.32
N ARG A 339 7.80 16.89 -11.67
CA ARG A 339 7.50 15.45 -11.60
C ARG A 339 7.24 15.06 -10.15
N SER A 340 6.15 14.33 -9.93
CA SER A 340 5.83 13.81 -8.62
C SER A 340 6.91 12.83 -8.14
N LEU A 341 7.67 13.22 -7.11
CA LEU A 341 8.69 12.37 -6.49
C LEU A 341 8.10 11.45 -5.41
N VAL A 342 6.90 11.77 -4.94
CA VAL A 342 6.19 11.06 -3.87
C VAL A 342 4.72 10.93 -4.28
N GLU A 343 4.29 9.71 -4.57
CA GLU A 343 2.91 9.39 -4.94
C GLU A 343 2.21 8.70 -3.77
N GLU A 344 1.02 9.17 -3.38
CA GLU A 344 0.20 8.52 -2.35
C GLU A 344 -0.64 7.40 -2.98
N LEU A 345 -0.58 6.20 -2.39
CA LEU A 345 -1.25 5.00 -2.86
C LEU A 345 -2.56 4.78 -2.12
N THR A 346 -3.52 4.19 -2.81
CA THR A 346 -4.73 3.69 -2.14
C THR A 346 -4.39 2.50 -1.24
N GLU A 347 -5.13 2.35 -0.14
CA GLU A 347 -4.92 1.26 0.81
C GLU A 347 -5.05 -0.12 0.15
N THR A 348 -6.07 -0.28 -0.68
CA THR A 348 -6.37 -1.54 -1.37
C THR A 348 -5.23 -1.93 -2.31
N PHE A 349 -4.71 -0.97 -3.07
CA PHE A 349 -3.60 -1.22 -3.99
C PHE A 349 -2.29 -1.52 -3.25
N TYR A 350 -2.02 -0.81 -2.15
CA TYR A 350 -0.84 -1.05 -1.31
C TYR A 350 -0.77 -2.50 -0.81
N TYR A 351 -1.84 -3.02 -0.20
CA TYR A 351 -1.84 -4.39 0.29
C TYR A 351 -1.84 -5.43 -0.83
N HIS A 352 -2.48 -5.13 -1.97
CA HIS A 352 -2.38 -5.96 -3.15
C HIS A 352 -0.93 -6.08 -3.65
N LEU A 353 -0.18 -4.98 -3.65
CA LEU A 353 1.24 -5.00 -4.03
C LEU A 353 2.09 -5.76 -3.02
N LEU A 354 1.88 -5.55 -1.71
CA LEU A 354 2.56 -6.33 -0.65
C LEU A 354 2.35 -7.84 -0.77
N ALA A 355 1.16 -8.28 -1.17
CA ALA A 355 0.86 -9.69 -1.37
C ALA A 355 1.62 -10.33 -2.55
N GLN A 356 2.07 -9.51 -3.51
CA GLN A 356 2.84 -9.96 -4.66
C GLN A 356 4.35 -9.97 -4.42
N LEU A 357 4.83 -9.36 -3.33
CA LEU A 357 6.26 -9.28 -3.05
C LEU A 357 6.84 -10.64 -2.61
N PRO A 358 8.10 -10.94 -2.96
CA PRO A 358 8.77 -12.14 -2.51
C PRO A 358 8.84 -12.19 -0.97
N GLY A 359 8.47 -13.33 -0.37
CA GLY A 359 8.51 -13.50 1.09
C GLY A 359 7.30 -12.95 1.85
N SER A 360 6.26 -12.47 1.15
CA SER A 360 4.99 -12.12 1.80
C SER A 360 4.41 -13.33 2.54
N PRO A 361 4.00 -13.19 3.81
CA PRO A 361 3.42 -14.30 4.56
C PRO A 361 2.17 -14.80 3.83
N ALA A 362 2.06 -16.12 3.68
CA ALA A 362 0.86 -16.73 3.10
C ALA A 362 -0.39 -16.21 3.84
N PRO A 363 -1.49 -15.90 3.13
CA PRO A 363 -2.69 -15.40 3.78
C PRO A 363 -3.08 -16.34 4.92
N PRO A 364 -3.46 -15.80 6.09
CA PRO A 364 -3.80 -16.63 7.23
C PRO A 364 -4.90 -17.61 6.81
N PRO A 365 -4.84 -18.87 7.28
CA PRO A 365 -5.83 -19.87 6.90
C PRO A 365 -7.23 -19.33 7.19
N PRO A 366 -8.23 -19.63 6.32
CA PRO A 366 -9.59 -19.15 6.52
C PRO A 366 -10.06 -19.55 7.91
N ARG A 367 -10.54 -18.57 8.67
CA ARG A 367 -10.99 -18.76 10.05
C ARG A 367 -12.11 -19.82 10.03
N PRO A 368 -12.10 -20.80 10.96
CA PRO A 368 -13.16 -21.81 11.03
C PRO A 368 -14.54 -21.13 11.05
N PRO A 369 -15.54 -21.68 10.34
CA PRO A 369 -16.89 -21.13 10.37
C PRO A 369 -17.36 -21.04 11.82
N LYS A 370 -17.86 -19.87 12.21
CA LYS A 370 -18.38 -19.60 13.55
C LYS A 370 -19.50 -20.63 13.83
N PRO A 371 -19.42 -21.44 14.89
CA PRO A 371 -20.47 -22.40 15.19
C PRO A 371 -21.80 -21.65 15.33
N ALA A 372 -22.81 -22.13 14.61
CA ALA A 372 -24.17 -21.60 14.73
C ALA A 372 -24.61 -21.72 16.20
N PRO A 373 -25.24 -20.68 16.79
CA PRO A 373 -25.86 -20.84 18.09
C PRO A 373 -26.88 -21.98 17.97
N ALA A 374 -26.74 -22.99 18.83
CA ALA A 374 -27.63 -24.12 18.89
C ALA A 374 -29.08 -23.62 19.02
N GLY A 375 -29.81 -23.66 17.90
CA GLY A 375 -31.23 -23.39 17.86
C GLY A 375 -31.92 -24.39 18.76
N LYS A 376 -32.67 -23.88 19.74
CA LYS A 376 -33.62 -24.66 20.53
C LYS A 376 -34.48 -25.47 19.56
N GLY A 377 -34.49 -26.79 19.77
CA GLY A 377 -35.23 -27.73 18.92
C GLY A 377 -36.70 -27.34 18.78
N PRO A 378 -37.33 -27.68 17.65
CA PRO A 378 -38.74 -27.43 17.45
C PRO A 378 -39.55 -28.36 18.36
N ARG A 379 -40.38 -27.77 19.22
CA ARG A 379 -41.47 -28.49 19.88
C ARG A 379 -42.54 -28.78 18.84
N GLU A 380 -42.76 -30.06 18.59
CA GLU A 380 -43.93 -30.61 17.91
C GLU A 380 -45.23 -30.23 18.65
N GLY A 381 -46.30 -30.02 17.88
CA GLY A 381 -47.62 -29.70 18.40
C GLY A 381 -48.65 -29.50 17.29
N HIS A 382 -49.05 -30.60 16.66
CA HIS A 382 -50.31 -30.92 15.97
C HIS A 382 -51.21 -29.78 15.41
N SER A 383 -51.50 -29.84 14.11
CA SER A 383 -52.82 -30.29 13.59
C SER A 383 -52.85 -30.38 12.06
N ALA A 384 -53.56 -31.40 11.60
CA ALA A 384 -53.64 -31.89 10.23
C ALA A 384 -54.63 -31.10 9.35
N ALA A 385 -54.36 -31.08 8.04
CA ALA A 385 -55.38 -31.18 7.00
C ALA A 385 -54.74 -31.64 5.67
N LEU A 386 -55.25 -32.75 5.15
CA LEU A 386 -54.94 -33.31 3.82
C LEU A 386 -55.50 -32.43 2.70
N GLY A 387 -54.79 -32.38 1.57
CA GLY A 387 -55.35 -31.93 0.29
C GLY A 387 -54.30 -31.65 -0.79
N SER A 388 -54.25 -32.49 -1.82
CA SER A 388 -53.68 -32.24 -3.15
C SER A 388 -54.62 -32.93 -4.16
N PRO A 389 -54.58 -32.70 -5.48
CA PRO A 389 -53.75 -31.80 -6.31
C PRO A 389 -54.57 -31.01 -7.37
N VAL A 390 -53.86 -30.24 -8.24
CA VAL A 390 -53.99 -30.15 -9.72
C VAL A 390 -53.73 -28.73 -10.27
N SER A 391 -52.95 -28.71 -11.35
CA SER A 391 -52.43 -27.64 -12.21
C SER A 391 -53.39 -26.49 -12.59
N ASP A 392 -52.82 -25.30 -12.81
CA ASP A 392 -52.79 -24.64 -14.14
C ASP A 392 -51.90 -23.37 -14.11
N HIS A 393 -51.05 -23.24 -15.13
CA HIS A 393 -50.46 -21.97 -15.62
C HIS A 393 -51.09 -21.71 -17.02
N PRO A 394 -51.23 -20.48 -17.59
CA PRO A 394 -50.30 -19.32 -17.54
C PRO A 394 -51.02 -17.92 -17.66
N PRO A 395 -50.44 -16.77 -18.14
CA PRO A 395 -49.19 -16.04 -17.86
C PRO A 395 -49.47 -14.56 -17.37
N PRO A 396 -48.67 -13.49 -17.67
CA PRO A 396 -48.10 -12.60 -16.66
C PRO A 396 -48.81 -11.23 -16.55
N SER A 397 -48.73 -10.59 -15.38
CA SER A 397 -49.02 -9.15 -15.26
C SER A 397 -48.03 -8.47 -14.32
N THR A 398 -47.17 -7.68 -14.97
CA THR A 398 -46.59 -6.41 -14.55
C THR A 398 -47.12 -5.89 -13.20
N ARG A 399 -46.27 -5.90 -12.17
CA ARG A 399 -46.45 -5.01 -11.02
C ARG A 399 -45.19 -4.18 -10.81
N LEU A 400 -45.42 -2.89 -10.98
CA LEU A 400 -44.53 -1.76 -10.76
C LEU A 400 -43.97 -1.76 -9.34
N ALA A 401 -42.69 -1.37 -9.23
CA ALA A 401 -42.04 -1.07 -7.96
C ALA A 401 -42.67 0.17 -7.27
N PRO A 402 -42.67 0.25 -5.93
CA PRO A 402 -43.18 1.41 -5.21
C PRO A 402 -42.21 2.62 -5.31
N PRO A 403 -42.71 3.86 -5.25
CA PRO A 403 -41.89 5.06 -5.45
C PRO A 403 -41.01 5.41 -4.24
N LEU A 404 -39.83 5.95 -4.55
CA LEU A 404 -38.86 6.53 -3.60
C LEU A 404 -39.34 7.88 -3.05
N PRO A 405 -39.00 8.25 -1.80
CA PRO A 405 -39.31 9.56 -1.22
C PRO A 405 -38.39 10.69 -1.77
N PRO A 406 -38.85 11.96 -1.79
CA PRO A 406 -38.12 13.06 -2.42
C PRO A 406 -36.93 13.59 -1.60
N PRO A 407 -35.94 14.24 -2.26
CA PRO A 407 -34.73 14.73 -1.61
C PRO A 407 -34.95 16.02 -0.79
N ARG A 408 -34.30 16.10 0.38
CA ARG A 408 -34.20 17.33 1.20
C ARG A 408 -33.27 18.33 0.54
N ALA A 409 -33.71 19.60 0.50
CA ALA A 409 -32.97 20.73 -0.04
C ALA A 409 -31.75 21.13 0.82
N LEU A 410 -30.66 21.52 0.14
CA LEU A 410 -29.45 22.13 0.71
C LEU A 410 -29.67 23.63 0.98
N PRO A 411 -29.16 24.20 2.09
CA PRO A 411 -29.09 25.65 2.26
C PRO A 411 -27.94 26.25 1.44
N ARG A 412 -28.21 27.37 0.77
CA ARG A 412 -27.23 28.20 0.05
C ARG A 412 -26.37 29.04 1.02
N PRO A 413 -25.15 29.42 0.61
CA PRO A 413 -24.22 30.21 1.41
C PRO A 413 -24.46 31.72 1.25
N SER A 414 -24.21 32.48 2.32
CA SER A 414 -24.09 33.94 2.31
C SER A 414 -22.77 34.36 2.95
N SER A 415 -22.08 35.27 2.28
CA SER A 415 -20.91 36.03 2.73
C SER A 415 -21.16 37.52 2.38
N PRO A 416 -20.28 38.48 2.70
CA PRO A 416 -19.58 38.76 3.97
C PRO A 416 -19.86 40.21 4.45
N SER A 417 -19.54 40.57 5.69
CA SER A 417 -19.31 41.99 6.05
C SER A 417 -18.21 42.15 7.09
N GLN A 418 -17.20 42.90 6.68
CA GLN A 418 -16.21 43.56 7.52
C GLN A 418 -16.80 44.86 8.08
N TYR A 419 -16.34 45.24 9.28
CA TYR A 419 -15.95 46.58 9.74
C TYR A 419 -16.30 46.75 11.22
N GLY A 420 -15.33 47.26 11.99
CA GLY A 420 -15.63 48.03 13.21
C GLY A 420 -14.72 47.74 14.39
N GLN A 421 -13.59 48.43 14.44
CA GLN A 421 -12.82 48.66 15.66
C GLN A 421 -13.66 49.27 16.79
N ARG A 422 -13.39 48.88 18.04
CA ARG A 422 -13.21 49.81 19.17
C ARG A 422 -12.71 49.10 20.43
N GLY A 423 -11.57 49.55 20.95
CA GLY A 423 -11.21 49.42 22.36
C GLY A 423 -11.81 50.56 23.22
N PRO A 424 -11.33 50.76 24.47
CA PRO A 424 -12.03 50.38 25.71
C PRO A 424 -12.52 51.60 26.54
N PRO A 425 -13.09 51.38 27.74
CA PRO A 425 -12.35 51.88 28.92
C PRO A 425 -12.47 51.05 30.22
N ALA A 426 -11.34 51.05 30.95
CA ALA A 426 -11.05 51.17 32.38
C ALA A 426 -12.01 50.66 33.49
N ASP A 427 -11.40 49.86 34.38
CA ASP A 427 -11.35 49.88 35.86
C ASP A 427 -12.63 49.94 36.70
N ALA A 428 -12.85 48.86 37.46
CA ALA A 428 -13.34 48.91 38.83
C ALA A 428 -12.88 47.65 39.61
N ASP A 429 -12.08 47.89 40.64
CA ASP A 429 -11.62 46.93 41.64
C ASP A 429 -12.78 46.28 42.40
N THR A 430 -12.67 44.97 42.70
CA THR A 430 -13.20 44.37 43.94
C THR A 430 -12.41 43.10 44.25
N GLU A 431 -11.97 43.02 45.50
CA GLU A 431 -11.01 42.09 46.09
C GLU A 431 -11.50 40.63 46.28
N SER A 432 -10.50 39.75 46.40
CA SER A 432 -10.44 38.57 47.28
C SER A 432 -11.08 37.25 46.80
N ASN A 433 -10.25 36.30 46.36
CA ASN A 433 -9.88 35.19 47.23
C ASN A 433 -8.65 34.41 46.74
N SER A 434 -7.94 33.88 47.74
CA SER A 434 -6.71 33.07 47.75
C SER A 434 -6.59 31.96 46.69
N ASP A 435 -5.39 31.82 46.12
CA ASP A 435 -4.70 30.52 46.03
C ASP A 435 -3.17 30.77 45.94
N GLU A 436 -2.47 30.41 47.01
CA GLU A 436 -1.01 30.35 47.09
C GLU A 436 -0.48 29.27 46.13
N HIS A 437 0.35 29.67 45.19
CA HIS A 437 1.25 28.76 44.49
C HIS A 437 2.68 29.23 44.73
N ASP A 438 3.35 28.55 45.65
CA ASP A 438 4.80 28.56 45.83
C ASP A 438 5.46 28.15 44.51
N TYR A 439 5.98 29.13 43.77
CA TYR A 439 6.96 28.84 42.73
C TYR A 439 8.32 28.72 43.40
N GLU A 440 8.82 27.50 43.52
CA GLU A 440 10.20 27.23 43.88
C GLU A 440 11.13 28.04 42.98
N THR A 441 11.96 28.87 43.61
CA THR A 441 13.03 29.63 42.97
C THR A 441 13.96 28.65 42.26
N VAL A 442 14.05 28.75 40.94
CA VAL A 442 14.90 27.90 40.10
C VAL A 442 16.35 28.01 40.57
N ASP A 443 16.88 26.89 41.05
CA ASP A 443 18.23 26.71 41.57
C ASP A 443 19.29 27.34 40.65
N ASP A 444 20.21 28.13 41.21
CA ASP A 444 21.29 28.81 40.50
C ASP A 444 22.15 27.85 39.65
N ASN A 445 22.16 26.55 39.97
CA ASN A 445 22.82 25.52 39.17
C ASN A 445 22.12 25.25 37.83
N VAL A 446 20.79 25.39 37.77
CA VAL A 446 20.03 25.23 36.52
C VAL A 446 20.34 26.41 35.59
N GLN A 447 20.41 27.64 36.12
CA GLN A 447 20.78 28.82 35.32
C GLN A 447 22.21 28.76 34.79
N LYS A 448 23.16 28.25 35.59
CA LYS A 448 24.55 28.01 35.15
C LYS A 448 24.64 26.94 34.06
N THR A 449 23.79 25.92 34.14
CA THR A 449 23.72 24.84 33.13
C THR A 449 23.15 25.34 31.81
N ILE A 450 22.11 26.18 31.85
CA ILE A 450 21.53 26.83 30.66
C ILE A 450 22.56 27.74 29.98
N ARG A 451 23.31 28.55 30.74
CA ARG A 451 24.39 29.40 30.19
C ARG A 451 25.53 28.58 29.57
N LYS A 452 25.90 27.44 30.17
CA LYS A 452 26.88 26.52 29.58
C LYS A 452 26.39 25.89 28.28
N MET A 453 25.12 25.51 28.20
CA MET A 453 24.54 24.96 26.97
C MET A 453 24.45 25.99 25.84
N GLN A 454 24.15 27.26 26.15
CA GLN A 454 24.15 28.35 25.17
C GLN A 454 25.55 28.70 24.64
N ALA A 455 26.61 28.41 25.40
CA ALA A 455 27.99 28.59 24.95
C ALA A 455 28.50 27.44 24.06
N ILE A 456 27.91 26.24 24.18
CA ILE A 456 28.31 25.03 23.43
C ILE A 456 27.49 24.89 22.13
N PHE A 457 26.27 25.42 22.10
CA PHE A 457 25.42 25.46 20.91
C PHE A 457 24.93 26.90 20.64
N PRO A 458 25.69 27.72 19.91
CA PRO A 458 25.12 28.93 19.33
C PRO A 458 24.17 28.48 18.21
N PHE A 459 22.91 28.94 18.27
CA PHE A 459 21.99 28.82 17.13
C PHE A 459 22.49 29.66 15.95
#